data_AF-A0A8T1WM72-F1
#
_entry.id   AF-A0A8T1WM72-F1
#
_cell.length_a   1.000
_cell.length_b   1.000
_cell.length_c   1.000
_cell.angle_alpha   90.00
_cell.angle_beta   90.00
_cell.angle_gamma   90.00
#
_symmetry.space_group_name_H-M   'P 1'
#
loop_
_entity.id
_entity.type
_entity.pdbx_description
1 polymer ?
#
loop_
_entity_poly.entity_id
_entity_poly.type
_entity_poly.pdbx_seq_one_letter_code
_entity_poly.pdbx_strand_id
1 'polypeptide(L)'
;MRLVERYAQKEPFRRRANPLEHASLASVISAHWLQPLVSLGAQKVLEKEDVWAVAPPDSCDVLHERFRLQHSPGSEEPLNLPHVAVAFLRTFWRQLVTIIANYCVYMAAMVLQPFIAKATLQFLDDEPNVFRIDNGYVLVALMVGVSFVGVTCLNYGFFLSSRVGANMRAIAMDLVYRRRCASPASLARPTPRARSRR
;
A
#
# COMPACT_ATOMS: atom_id res chain seq x y z
N MET A 1 1.40 32.41 -17.19
CA MET A 1 2.55 31.74 -16.54
C MET A 1 2.25 30.25 -16.51
N ARG A 2 2.97 29.43 -17.30
CA ARG A 2 2.67 27.99 -17.42
C ARG A 2 3.06 27.30 -16.10
N LEU A 3 2.28 26.34 -15.61
CA LEU A 3 2.60 25.62 -14.36
C LEU A 3 3.99 24.97 -14.42
N VAL A 4 4.42 24.50 -15.59
CA VAL A 4 5.79 24.04 -15.87
C VAL A 4 6.86 25.05 -15.44
N GLU A 5 6.68 26.35 -15.71
CA GLU A 5 7.66 27.39 -15.34
C GLU A 5 7.73 27.58 -13.82
N ARG A 6 6.58 27.51 -13.13
CA ARG A 6 6.54 27.53 -11.66
C ARG A 6 7.15 26.29 -11.02
N TYR A 7 7.08 25.14 -11.69
CA TYR A 7 7.68 23.89 -11.20
C TYR A 7 9.17 23.80 -11.54
N ALA A 8 9.62 24.34 -12.68
CA ALA A 8 11.03 24.39 -13.08
C ALA A 8 11.87 25.32 -12.19
N GLN A 9 11.28 26.38 -11.63
CA GLN A 9 11.94 27.27 -10.65
C GLN A 9 12.08 26.65 -9.24
N LYS A 10 11.51 25.47 -9.03
CA LYS A 10 11.25 24.88 -7.73
C LYS A 10 12.04 23.56 -7.65
N GLU A 11 12.63 23.24 -6.51
CA GLU A 11 13.49 22.04 -6.39
C GLU A 11 12.82 20.77 -6.92
N PRO A 12 13.56 19.86 -7.58
CA PRO A 12 13.00 18.63 -8.14
C PRO A 12 12.26 17.82 -7.07
N PHE A 13 11.13 17.20 -7.43
CA PHE A 13 10.28 16.49 -6.46
C PHE A 13 11.02 15.39 -5.71
N ARG A 14 12.03 14.78 -6.33
CA ARG A 14 12.89 13.79 -5.69
C ARG A 14 13.63 14.29 -4.45
N ARG A 15 13.95 15.59 -4.38
CA ARG A 15 14.64 16.21 -3.23
C ARG A 15 13.67 16.69 -2.14
N ARG A 16 12.36 16.65 -2.40
CA ARG A 16 11.34 17.05 -1.44
C ARG A 16 10.91 15.86 -0.58
N ALA A 17 10.50 16.16 0.65
CA ALA A 17 9.87 15.18 1.53
C ALA A 17 8.64 14.57 0.85
N ASN A 18 8.39 13.29 1.13
CA ASN A 18 7.27 12.60 0.51
C ASN A 18 5.97 13.13 1.13
N PRO A 19 5.01 13.64 0.32
CA PRO A 19 3.77 14.20 0.86
C PRO A 19 2.95 13.17 1.67
N LEU A 20 3.17 11.87 1.46
CA LEU A 20 2.58 10.81 2.28
C LEU A 20 3.00 10.84 3.76
N GLU A 21 4.11 11.49 4.11
CA GLU A 21 4.57 11.59 5.51
C GLU A 21 3.70 12.55 6.34
N HIS A 22 3.17 13.59 5.69
CA HIS A 22 2.35 14.62 6.33
C HIS A 22 0.88 14.57 5.89
N ALA A 23 0.52 13.65 4.99
CA ALA A 23 -0.83 13.52 4.48
C ALA A 23 -1.79 13.05 5.58
N SER A 24 -2.88 13.79 5.78
CA SER A 24 -4.01 13.33 6.59
C SER A 24 -4.68 12.12 5.93
N LEU A 25 -5.39 11.30 6.72
CA LEU A 25 -6.13 10.14 6.20
C LEU A 25 -7.09 10.52 5.08
N ALA A 26 -7.75 11.68 5.20
CA ALA A 26 -8.64 12.21 4.16
C ALA A 26 -7.88 12.53 2.86
N SER A 27 -6.66 13.08 2.95
CA SER A 27 -5.80 13.34 1.79
C SER A 27 -5.33 12.05 1.13
N VAL A 28 -5.04 11.00 1.91
CA VAL A 28 -4.66 9.68 1.39
C VAL A 28 -5.83 9.03 0.66
N ILE A 29 -7.02 9.03 1.27
CA ILE A 29 -8.25 8.45 0.70
C ILE A 29 -8.64 9.15 -0.61
N SER A 30 -8.62 10.48 -0.62
CA SER A 30 -8.96 11.28 -1.80
C SER A 30 -7.84 11.34 -2.85
N ALA A 31 -6.70 10.68 -2.60
CA ALA A 31 -5.48 10.76 -3.40
C ALA A 31 -5.03 12.20 -3.71
N HIS A 32 -5.45 13.18 -2.91
CA HIS A 32 -5.18 14.59 -3.17
C HIS A 32 -3.67 14.91 -3.11
N TRP A 33 -2.91 14.12 -2.34
CA TRP A 33 -1.46 14.22 -2.28
C TRP A 33 -0.77 13.95 -3.63
N LEU A 34 -1.40 13.21 -4.55
CA LEU A 34 -0.87 12.87 -5.86
C LEU A 34 -1.17 13.93 -6.92
N GLN A 35 -2.12 14.82 -6.66
CA GLN A 35 -2.58 15.86 -7.58
C GLN A 35 -1.47 16.71 -8.22
N PRO A 36 -0.42 17.19 -7.50
CA PRO A 36 0.65 17.94 -8.12
C PRO A 36 1.43 17.13 -9.16
N LEU A 37 1.61 15.82 -8.95
CA LEU A 37 2.29 14.93 -9.90
C LEU A 37 1.45 14.70 -11.17
N VAL A 38 0.15 14.48 -10.99
CA VAL A 38 -0.80 14.31 -12.10
C VAL A 38 -0.82 15.58 -12.96
N SER A 39 -0.86 16.75 -12.32
CA SER A 39 -0.86 18.04 -13.03
C SER A 39 0.42 18.28 -13.84
N LEU A 40 1.57 17.83 -13.32
CA LEU A 40 2.85 17.93 -14.01
C LEU A 40 2.94 16.92 -15.17
N GLY A 41 2.48 15.69 -14.95
CA GLY A 41 2.43 14.64 -15.95
C GLY A 41 1.55 14.93 -17.15
N ALA A 42 0.49 15.73 -16.95
CA ALA A 42 -0.36 16.19 -18.04
C ALA A 42 0.36 17.19 -18.98
N GLN A 43 1.45 17.81 -18.53
CA GLN A 43 2.17 18.86 -19.26
C GLN A 43 3.54 18.40 -19.78
N LYS A 44 4.17 17.44 -19.09
CA LYS A 44 5.51 16.93 -19.35
C LYS A 44 5.53 15.41 -19.13
N VAL A 45 6.28 14.68 -19.95
CA VAL A 45 6.65 13.28 -19.67
C VAL A 45 7.51 13.26 -18.41
N LEU A 46 7.04 12.60 -17.36
CA LEU A 46 7.75 12.57 -16.09
C LEU A 46 9.07 11.83 -16.19
N GLU A 47 10.12 12.44 -15.66
CA GLU A 47 11.42 11.82 -15.49
C GLU A 47 11.62 11.38 -14.03
N LYS A 48 12.68 10.59 -13.76
CA LYS A 48 12.96 10.06 -12.43
C LYS A 48 13.13 11.15 -11.35
N GLU A 49 13.53 12.35 -11.76
CA GLU A 49 13.73 13.50 -10.87
C GLU A 49 12.41 14.20 -10.49
N ASP A 50 11.37 14.01 -11.30
CA ASP A 50 10.03 14.57 -11.11
C ASP A 50 9.16 13.69 -10.21
N VAL A 51 9.68 12.58 -9.66
CA VAL A 51 8.95 11.70 -8.75
C VAL A 51 9.57 11.79 -7.36
N TRP A 52 8.73 11.83 -6.32
CA TRP A 52 9.22 11.84 -4.94
C TRP A 52 10.04 10.58 -4.62
N ALA A 53 11.00 10.75 -3.71
CA ALA A 53 11.67 9.61 -3.11
C ALA A 53 10.66 8.74 -2.33
N VAL A 54 10.99 7.45 -2.20
CA VAL A 54 10.25 6.53 -1.34
C VAL A 54 10.21 7.11 0.08
N ALA A 55 9.06 7.03 0.74
CA ALA A 55 8.92 7.52 2.10
C ALA A 55 9.97 6.83 2.99
N PRO A 56 10.66 7.54 3.90
CA PRO A 56 11.65 6.95 4.82
C PRO A 56 11.20 5.65 5.51
N PRO A 57 9.94 5.49 6.01
CA PRO A 57 9.51 4.23 6.62
C PRO A 57 9.36 3.05 5.65
N ASP A 58 9.23 3.32 4.35
CA ASP A 58 9.14 2.33 3.27
C ASP A 58 10.50 2.09 2.59
N SER A 59 11.57 2.76 3.05
CA SER A 59 12.92 2.57 2.51
C SER A 59 13.45 1.18 2.83
N CYS A 60 14.16 0.57 1.87
CA CYS A 60 14.73 -0.77 2.01
C CYS A 60 15.64 -0.90 3.24
N ASP A 61 16.40 0.13 3.59
CA ASP A 61 17.34 0.09 4.73
C ASP A 61 16.60 -0.09 6.06
N VAL A 62 15.58 0.75 6.29
CA VAL A 62 14.73 0.70 7.51
C VAL A 62 13.96 -0.62 7.57
N LEU A 63 13.46 -1.07 6.42
CA LEU A 63 12.69 -2.28 6.31
C LEU A 63 13.54 -3.53 6.55
N HIS A 64 14.78 -3.52 6.06
CA HIS A 64 15.78 -4.55 6.28
C HIS A 64 16.24 -4.58 7.75
N GLU A 65 16.44 -3.42 8.38
CA GLU A 65 16.77 -3.32 9.80
C GLU A 65 15.65 -3.91 10.68
N ARG A 66 14.39 -3.55 10.41
CA ARG A 66 13.22 -4.14 11.11
C ARG A 66 13.16 -5.65 10.94
N PHE A 67 13.33 -6.14 9.71
CA PHE A 67 13.37 -7.56 9.43
C PHE A 67 14.51 -8.26 10.20
N ARG A 68 15.71 -7.68 10.23
CA ARG A 68 16.87 -8.21 10.95
C ARG A 68 16.61 -8.30 12.46
N LEU A 69 15.96 -7.31 13.05
CA LEU A 69 15.58 -7.31 14.47
C LEU A 69 14.57 -8.43 14.79
N GLN A 70 13.64 -8.71 13.88
CA GLN A 70 12.68 -9.80 14.05
C GLN A 70 13.23 -11.19 13.68
N HIS A 71 14.28 -11.26 12.86
CA HIS A 71 14.96 -12.49 12.45
C HIS A 71 16.03 -12.87 13.48
N SER A 72 15.60 -13.40 14.63
CA SER A 72 16.51 -13.95 15.65
C SER A 72 17.07 -15.30 15.19
N PRO A 73 18.40 -15.45 14.99
CA PRO A 73 19.02 -16.72 14.64
C PRO A 73 18.93 -17.66 15.85
N GLY A 74 17.95 -18.58 15.85
CA GLY A 74 17.81 -19.59 16.90
C GLY A 74 16.42 -19.76 17.53
N SER A 75 15.37 -19.12 17.00
CA SER A 75 14.00 -19.39 17.46
C SER A 75 13.42 -20.63 16.75
N GLU A 76 12.99 -21.60 17.56
CA GLU A 76 12.37 -22.86 17.15
C GLU A 76 11.22 -22.64 16.18
N GLU A 77 11.13 -23.48 15.14
CA GLU A 77 10.12 -23.39 14.09
C GLU A 77 8.73 -23.67 14.66
N PRO A 78 7.85 -22.67 14.79
CA PRO A 78 6.45 -22.98 14.89
C PRO A 78 6.00 -23.24 13.45
N LEU A 79 5.51 -24.45 13.18
CA LEU A 79 4.51 -24.68 12.12
C LEU A 79 5.04 -24.82 10.67
N ASN A 80 6.05 -25.66 10.38
CA ASN A 80 6.45 -26.10 9.01
C ASN A 80 6.58 -25.00 7.92
N LEU A 81 6.64 -23.73 8.33
CA LEU A 81 6.69 -22.58 7.45
C LEU A 81 8.14 -22.12 7.41
N PRO A 82 8.69 -21.79 6.23
CA PRO A 82 10.05 -21.29 6.16
C PRO A 82 10.21 -20.10 7.11
N HIS A 83 11.18 -20.17 8.02
CA HIS A 83 11.46 -19.18 9.07
C HIS A 83 11.43 -17.72 8.57
N VAL A 84 11.79 -17.52 7.30
CA VAL A 84 11.72 -16.24 6.59
C VAL A 84 10.29 -15.70 6.49
N ALA A 85 9.31 -16.53 6.13
CA ALA A 85 7.90 -16.15 6.00
C ALA A 85 7.27 -15.75 7.34
N VAL A 86 7.65 -16.43 8.43
CA VAL A 86 7.21 -16.09 9.80
C VAL A 86 7.78 -14.73 10.22
N ALA A 87 9.07 -14.48 9.93
CA ALA A 87 9.69 -13.17 10.18
C ALA A 87 9.00 -12.04 9.37
N PHE A 88 8.61 -12.31 8.12
CA PHE A 88 7.81 -11.37 7.32
C PHE A 88 6.46 -11.06 7.99
N LEU A 89 5.69 -12.09 8.33
CA LEU A 89 4.38 -11.94 8.97
C LEU A 89 4.50 -11.15 10.28
N ARG A 90 5.53 -11.41 11.08
CA ARG A 90 5.76 -10.70 12.35
C ARG A 90 6.16 -9.24 12.16
N THR A 91 7.01 -8.95 11.17
CA THR A 91 7.46 -7.59 10.82
C THR A 91 6.28 -6.73 10.33
N PHE A 92 5.40 -7.31 9.53
CA PHE A 92 4.28 -6.62 8.90
C PHE A 92 2.94 -6.79 9.62
N TRP A 93 2.91 -7.48 10.77
CA TRP A 93 1.67 -7.87 11.45
C TRP A 93 0.73 -6.69 11.71
N ARG A 94 1.26 -5.57 12.20
CA ARG A 94 0.45 -4.37 12.47
C ARG A 94 -0.24 -3.85 11.20
N GLN A 95 0.47 -3.84 10.08
CA GLN A 95 -0.04 -3.35 8.80
C GLN A 95 -1.07 -4.35 8.23
N LEU A 96 -0.81 -5.65 8.36
CA LEU A 96 -1.73 -6.70 7.94
C LEU A 96 -3.03 -6.69 8.74
N VAL A 97 -2.95 -6.51 10.07
CA VAL A 97 -4.13 -6.36 10.93
C VAL A 97 -4.96 -5.14 10.53
N THR A 98 -4.32 -4.01 10.23
CA THR A 98 -5.05 -2.82 9.73
C THR A 98 -5.75 -3.10 8.39
N ILE A 99 -5.07 -3.79 7.47
CA ILE A 99 -5.66 -4.17 6.17
C ILE A 99 -6.88 -5.07 6.40
N ILE A 100 -6.74 -6.12 7.22
CA ILE A 100 -7.82 -7.07 7.53
C ILE A 100 -9.00 -6.33 8.17
N ALA A 101 -8.75 -5.52 9.20
CA ALA A 101 -9.78 -4.74 9.89
C ALA A 101 -10.54 -3.83 8.92
N ASN A 102 -9.84 -3.15 8.00
CA ASN A 102 -10.47 -2.32 6.98
C ASN A 102 -11.34 -3.14 6.01
N TYR A 103 -10.87 -4.31 5.56
CA TYR A 103 -11.68 -5.19 4.72
C TYR A 103 -12.88 -5.79 5.45
N CYS A 104 -12.79 -6.02 6.76
CA CYS A 104 -13.95 -6.41 7.56
C CYS A 104 -15.03 -5.32 7.58
N VAL A 105 -14.64 -4.04 7.73
CA VAL A 105 -15.58 -2.91 7.65
C VAL A 105 -16.21 -2.81 6.27
N TYR A 106 -15.42 -2.98 5.20
CA TYR A 106 -15.93 -3.03 3.83
C TYR A 106 -16.94 -4.17 3.63
N MET A 107 -16.64 -5.38 4.13
CA MET A 107 -17.56 -6.52 4.03
C MET A 107 -18.86 -6.25 4.80
N ALA A 108 -18.80 -5.65 5.99
CA ALA A 108 -19.99 -5.26 6.73
C ALA A 108 -20.85 -4.25 5.96
N ALA A 109 -20.22 -3.25 5.32
CA ALA A 109 -20.93 -2.30 4.47
C ALA A 109 -21.59 -2.97 3.24
N MET A 110 -20.88 -3.89 2.58
CA MET A 110 -21.40 -4.66 1.45
C MET A 110 -22.59 -5.54 1.84
N VAL A 111 -22.56 -6.15 3.03
CA VAL A 111 -23.68 -6.92 3.56
C VAL A 111 -24.84 -5.99 3.90
N LEU A 112 -24.59 -4.84 4.51
CA LEU A 112 -25.63 -3.89 4.93
C LEU A 112 -26.34 -3.21 3.74
N GLN A 113 -25.64 -3.01 2.64
CA GLN A 113 -26.16 -2.35 1.43
C GLN A 113 -27.50 -2.93 0.91
N PRO A 114 -27.65 -4.25 0.66
CA PRO A 114 -28.93 -4.83 0.24
C PRO A 114 -30.03 -4.78 1.30
N PHE A 115 -29.70 -4.79 2.60
CA PHE A 115 -30.72 -4.61 3.66
C PHE A 115 -31.30 -3.21 3.65
N ILE A 116 -30.46 -2.20 3.45
CA ILE A 116 -30.92 -0.81 3.31
C ILE A 116 -31.76 -0.67 2.04
N ALA A 117 -31.31 -1.23 0.91
CA ALA A 117 -32.08 -1.20 -0.32
C ALA A 117 -33.45 -1.87 -0.17
N LYS A 118 -33.51 -3.03 0.51
CA LYS A 118 -34.78 -3.72 0.80
C LYS A 118 -35.69 -2.86 1.69
N ALA A 119 -35.14 -2.24 2.73
CA ALA A 119 -35.91 -1.35 3.59
C ALA A 119 -36.46 -0.14 2.79
N THR A 120 -35.70 0.39 1.82
CA THR A 120 -36.18 1.48 0.94
C THR A 120 -37.36 1.04 0.09
N LEU A 121 -37.33 -0.18 -0.43
CA LEU A 121 -38.46 -0.74 -1.19
C LEU A 121 -39.69 -0.95 -0.29
N GLN A 122 -39.51 -1.52 0.90
CA GLN A 122 -40.59 -1.71 1.87
C GLN A 122 -41.23 -0.38 2.30
N PHE A 123 -40.43 0.69 2.42
CA PHE A 123 -40.95 2.04 2.68
C PHE A 123 -41.86 2.54 1.54
N LEU A 124 -41.53 2.22 0.29
CA LEU A 124 -42.32 2.63 -0.88
C LEU A 124 -43.62 1.84 -1.02
N ASP A 125 -43.63 0.59 -0.53
CA ASP A 125 -44.80 -0.30 -0.53
C ASP A 125 -45.70 -0.12 0.72
N ASP A 126 -45.45 0.92 1.55
CA ASP A 126 -46.14 1.17 2.83
C ASP A 126 -46.07 -0.04 3.82
N GLU A 127 -45.05 -0.89 3.69
CA GLU A 127 -44.80 -2.02 4.59
C GLU A 127 -43.93 -1.63 5.80
N PRO A 128 -44.06 -2.33 6.94
CA PRO A 128 -43.20 -2.10 8.10
C PRO A 128 -41.73 -2.47 7.80
N ASN A 129 -40.87 -1.45 7.84
CA ASN A 129 -39.44 -1.57 7.57
C ASN A 129 -38.65 -2.21 8.71
N VAL A 130 -37.59 -2.94 8.37
CA VAL A 130 -36.62 -3.51 9.34
C VAL A 130 -36.02 -2.46 10.29
N PHE A 131 -35.82 -1.23 9.81
CA PHE A 131 -35.26 -0.14 10.60
C PHE A 131 -36.32 0.68 11.36
N ARG A 132 -37.62 0.44 11.13
CA ARG A 132 -38.74 1.19 11.74
C ARG A 132 -38.60 2.72 11.57
N ILE A 133 -38.15 3.14 10.39
CA ILE A 133 -37.96 4.55 10.02
C ILE A 133 -39.11 4.95 9.10
N ASP A 134 -39.90 5.93 9.52
CA ASP A 134 -41.05 6.47 8.77
C ASP A 134 -40.65 7.56 7.75
N ASN A 135 -39.35 7.79 7.56
CA ASN A 135 -38.82 8.83 6.68
C ASN A 135 -37.89 8.26 5.61
N GLY A 136 -38.38 8.19 4.37
CA GLY A 136 -37.62 7.69 3.21
C GLY A 136 -36.36 8.49 2.89
N TYR A 137 -36.30 9.80 3.19
CA TYR A 137 -35.09 10.59 2.96
C TYR A 137 -33.92 10.13 3.83
N VAL A 138 -34.19 9.74 5.08
CA VAL A 138 -33.19 9.20 5.99
C VAL A 138 -32.64 7.88 5.46
N LEU A 139 -33.49 7.06 4.86
CA LEU A 139 -33.13 5.75 4.35
C LEU A 139 -32.26 5.83 3.08
N VAL A 140 -32.58 6.76 2.18
CA VAL A 140 -31.73 7.08 1.02
C VAL A 140 -30.40 7.70 1.46
N ALA A 141 -30.42 8.63 2.43
CA ALA A 141 -29.20 9.21 2.98
C ALA A 141 -28.29 8.15 3.64
N LEU A 142 -28.89 7.18 4.36
CA LEU A 142 -28.19 6.03 4.91
C LEU A 142 -27.57 5.16 3.81
N MET A 143 -28.30 4.91 2.73
CA MET A 143 -27.81 4.15 1.58
C MET A 143 -26.57 4.81 0.97
N VAL A 144 -26.62 6.13 0.74
CA VAL A 144 -25.49 6.91 0.23
C VAL A 144 -24.31 6.86 1.21
N GLY A 145 -24.57 7.03 2.51
CA GLY A 145 -23.55 6.97 3.56
C GLY A 145 -22.82 5.63 3.58
N VAL A 146 -23.55 4.51 3.59
CA VAL A 146 -22.97 3.16 3.60
C VAL A 146 -22.19 2.87 2.31
N SER A 147 -22.72 3.29 1.16
CA SER A 147 -21.99 3.19 -0.11
C SER A 147 -20.69 3.99 -0.11
N PHE A 148 -20.72 5.22 0.41
CA PHE A 148 -19.54 6.07 0.51
C PHE A 148 -18.46 5.49 1.42
N VAL A 149 -18.86 4.97 2.59
CA VAL A 149 -17.96 4.24 3.51
C VAL A 149 -17.38 3.01 2.82
N GLY A 150 -18.22 2.21 2.15
CA GLY A 150 -17.79 1.02 1.42
C GLY A 150 -16.72 1.33 0.37
N VAL A 151 -16.98 2.32 -0.51
CA VAL A 151 -16.02 2.76 -1.53
C VAL A 151 -14.74 3.30 -0.91
N THR A 152 -14.85 4.08 0.17
CA THR A 152 -13.70 4.65 0.87
C THR A 152 -12.80 3.56 1.47
N CYS A 153 -13.39 2.60 2.18
CA CYS A 153 -12.68 1.47 2.75
C CYS A 153 -12.02 0.62 1.67
N LEU A 154 -12.71 0.37 0.55
CA LEU A 154 -12.15 -0.40 -0.56
C LEU A 154 -10.90 0.29 -1.14
N ASN A 155 -10.98 1.58 -1.44
CA ASN A 155 -9.86 2.36 -1.98
C ASN A 155 -8.67 2.40 -1.01
N TYR A 156 -8.94 2.69 0.27
CA TYR A 156 -7.89 2.73 1.30
C TYR A 156 -7.24 1.37 1.50
N GLY A 157 -8.04 0.29 1.55
CA GLY A 157 -7.54 -1.08 1.68
C GLY A 157 -6.69 -1.52 0.49
N PHE A 158 -7.11 -1.17 -0.74
CA PHE A 158 -6.35 -1.45 -1.95
C PHE A 158 -5.01 -0.69 -1.98
N PHE A 159 -5.01 0.59 -1.61
CA PHE A 159 -3.80 1.40 -1.51
C PHE A 159 -2.82 0.82 -0.48
N LEU A 160 -3.31 0.53 0.73
CA LEU A 160 -2.48 0.02 1.82
C LEU A 160 -1.91 -1.37 1.48
N SER A 161 -2.75 -2.28 0.97
CA SER A 161 -2.29 -3.61 0.55
C SER A 161 -1.25 -3.56 -0.57
N SER A 162 -1.44 -2.70 -1.57
CA SER A 162 -0.48 -2.51 -2.66
C SER A 162 0.87 -1.99 -2.15
N ARG A 163 0.84 -1.02 -1.23
CA ARG A 163 2.06 -0.48 -0.59
C ARG A 163 2.81 -1.56 0.21
N VAL A 164 2.10 -2.31 1.06
CA VAL A 164 2.71 -3.40 1.86
C VAL A 164 3.25 -4.51 0.95
N GLY A 165 2.51 -4.89 -0.10
CA GLY A 165 2.95 -5.91 -1.05
C GLY A 165 4.19 -5.49 -1.84
N ALA A 166 4.30 -4.21 -2.22
CA ALA A 166 5.51 -3.68 -2.85
C ALA A 166 6.72 -3.74 -1.92
N ASN A 167 6.55 -3.31 -0.66
CA ASN A 167 7.59 -3.38 0.37
C ASN A 167 8.04 -4.83 0.63
N MET A 168 7.11 -5.77 0.74
CA MET A 168 7.42 -7.18 0.96
C MET A 168 8.23 -7.77 -0.21
N ARG A 169 7.87 -7.45 -1.45
CA ARG A 169 8.64 -7.86 -2.64
C ARG A 169 10.05 -7.29 -2.63
N ALA A 170 10.24 -6.02 -2.25
CA ALA A 170 11.56 -5.40 -2.20
C ALA A 170 12.51 -6.13 -1.23
N ILE A 171 12.05 -6.47 -0.02
CA ILE A 171 12.87 -7.25 0.93
C ILE A 171 13.15 -8.65 0.39
N ALA A 172 12.14 -9.32 -0.17
CA ALA A 172 12.32 -10.67 -0.70
C ALA A 172 13.39 -10.70 -1.80
N MET A 173 13.41 -9.68 -2.67
CA MET A 173 14.45 -9.53 -3.69
C MET A 173 15.83 -9.25 -3.07
N ASP A 174 15.95 -8.38 -2.07
CA ASP A 174 17.20 -8.12 -1.34
C ASP A 174 17.76 -9.40 -0.68
N LEU A 175 16.92 -10.19 -0.02
CA LEU A 175 17.31 -11.46 0.61
C LEU A 175 17.84 -12.47 -0.42
N VAL A 176 17.14 -12.62 -1.55
CA VAL A 176 17.56 -13.52 -2.63
C VAL A 176 18.88 -13.06 -3.25
N TYR A 177 19.05 -11.76 -3.47
CA TYR A 177 20.28 -11.19 -4.01
C TYR A 177 21.46 -11.44 -3.07
N ARG A 178 21.31 -11.15 -1.77
CA ARG A 178 22.36 -11.39 -0.77
C ARG A 178 22.73 -12.86 -0.66
N ARG A 179 21.76 -13.78 -0.68
CA ARG A 179 22.03 -15.22 -0.66
C ARG A 179 22.82 -15.68 -1.88
N ARG A 180 22.54 -15.12 -3.07
CA ARG A 180 23.28 -15.44 -4.29
C ARG A 180 24.71 -14.88 -4.27
N CYS A 181 24.90 -13.64 -3.83
CA CYS A 181 26.21 -13.02 -3.75
C CYS A 181 27.09 -13.58 -2.61
N ALA A 182 26.49 -14.03 -1.51
CA ALA A 182 27.21 -14.67 -0.41
C ALA A 182 27.56 -16.15 -0.71
N SER A 183 26.96 -16.75 -1.74
CA SER A 183 27.29 -18.12 -2.12
C SER A 183 28.68 -18.17 -2.78
N PRO A 184 29.61 -19.00 -2.28
CA PRO A 184 31.00 -19.07 -2.78
C PRO A 184 31.11 -19.50 -4.25
N ALA A 185 30.03 -20.00 -4.87
CA ALA A 185 29.98 -20.32 -6.29
C ALA A 185 30.13 -19.09 -7.21
N SER A 186 29.82 -17.88 -6.73
CA SER A 186 29.95 -16.64 -7.52
C SER A 186 31.37 -16.04 -7.50
N LEU A 187 32.21 -16.44 -6.54
CA LEU A 187 33.59 -15.97 -6.39
C LEU A 187 34.60 -16.84 -7.18
N ALA A 188 34.14 -17.94 -7.77
CA ALA A 188 34.97 -18.93 -8.47
C ALA A 188 34.87 -18.79 -10.01
N ARG A 189 35.40 -17.70 -10.57
CA ARG A 189 36.07 -17.58 -11.91
C ARG A 189 36.27 -16.10 -12.26
N PRO A 190 37.38 -15.69 -12.93
CA PRO A 190 38.25 -16.49 -13.80
C PRO A 190 39.77 -16.35 -13.51
N THR A 191 40.52 -17.44 -13.53
CA THR A 191 41.96 -17.38 -13.83
C THR A 191 42.15 -17.41 -15.34
N PRO A 192 42.78 -16.40 -15.97
CA PRO A 192 43.15 -16.48 -17.38
C PRO A 192 44.23 -17.55 -17.51
N ARG A 193 43.95 -18.61 -18.26
CA ARG A 193 45.01 -19.50 -18.76
C ARG A 193 45.85 -18.68 -19.72
N ALA A 194 46.91 -18.09 -19.19
CA ALA A 194 48.08 -17.74 -19.99
C ALA A 194 48.58 -19.04 -20.62
N ARG A 195 48.37 -19.20 -21.94
CA ARG A 195 49.12 -20.18 -22.71
C ARG A 195 50.18 -19.41 -23.49
N SER A 196 51.38 -19.46 -22.95
CA SER A 196 52.61 -18.97 -23.54
C SER A 196 52.91 -19.68 -24.86
N ARG A 197 53.51 -18.89 -25.77
CA ARG A 197 54.44 -19.23 -26.86
C ARG A 197 54.61 -20.73 -27.17
N ARG A 198 54.33 -21.09 -28.43
CA ARG A 198 55.34 -21.56 -29.41
C ARG A 198 54.80 -21.37 -30.81
#